data_AF-A0A3S0ZD22-F1
#
_entry.id   AF-A0A3S0ZD22-F1
#
_cell.length_a   1.000
_cell.length_b   1.000
_cell.length_c   1.000
_cell.angle_alpha   90.00
_cell.angle_beta   90.00
_cell.angle_gamma   90.00
#
_symmetry.space_group_name_H-M   'P 1'
#
loop_
_entity.id
_entity.type
_entity.pdbx_description
1 polymer ?
#
loop_
_entity_poly.entity_id
_entity_poly.type
_entity_poly.pdbx_seq_one_letter_code
_entity_poly.pdbx_strand_id
1 'polypeptide(L)'
;MDFVESDDSSDGPTDRAFHIDEAECESTFDPSIPPTSGSEYLMRVRREAQHCPRVVVADIDTRPFLTRQTVKVTEPGGLLPVPASFKAPMAWQRLQVAEFAAMRQKLIQLKALVRQKKINVQAPNLPQAKDAENWCRLCFGKVKLKSLEPMTEEAIPVPDINEDEDGTPPLLHIVAHMSQHQVTSVLEYHVNWLEATGFTRKQGRWFYALLANLQKPLTPEDCSWLRRLARLCSNIRASLESPQDPQLNELNLIICLIARYFEQRDLADS
;
A
#
# COMPACT_ATOMS: atom_id res chain seq x y z
N MET A 1 -53.93 3.16 3.56
CA MET A 1 -52.62 2.71 3.05
C MET A 1 -51.76 3.93 3.09
N ASP A 2 -50.80 3.95 4.01
CA ASP A 2 -49.47 4.55 3.85
C ASP A 2 -48.73 4.22 5.15
N PHE A 3 -48.02 3.09 5.09
CA PHE A 3 -47.03 2.70 6.08
C PHE A 3 -45.87 3.68 5.93
N VAL A 4 -45.66 4.56 6.91
CA VAL A 4 -44.40 5.28 7.03
C VAL A 4 -43.51 4.41 7.91
N GLU A 5 -42.54 3.76 7.28
CA GLU A 5 -41.47 3.01 7.93
C GLU A 5 -40.80 3.86 9.01
N SER A 6 -40.86 3.41 10.26
CA SER A 6 -40.00 3.89 11.34
C SER A 6 -38.61 3.29 11.13
N ASP A 7 -37.80 3.96 10.32
CA ASP A 7 -36.39 3.62 10.13
C ASP A 7 -35.56 4.35 11.22
N ASP A 8 -35.69 3.89 12.47
CA ASP A 8 -34.92 4.38 13.62
C ASP A 8 -33.55 3.67 13.69
N SER A 9 -32.73 3.97 12.69
CA SER A 9 -31.31 3.60 12.62
C SER A 9 -30.55 4.72 11.92
N SER A 10 -30.69 5.96 12.44
CA SER A 10 -29.97 7.11 11.94
C SER A 10 -28.71 7.32 12.78
N ASP A 11 -27.56 6.85 12.26
CA ASP A 11 -26.22 7.32 12.67
C ASP A 11 -25.78 8.34 11.61
N GLY A 12 -26.48 9.47 11.58
CA GLY A 12 -26.40 10.48 10.54
C GLY A 12 -25.73 11.75 11.04
N PRO A 13 -25.00 12.52 10.19
CA PRO A 13 -24.31 13.75 10.60
C PRO A 13 -25.24 14.88 11.07
N THR A 14 -26.55 14.66 11.13
CA THR A 14 -27.58 15.63 11.53
C THR A 14 -28.57 15.05 12.52
N ASP A 15 -28.15 14.09 13.36
CA ASP A 15 -29.05 13.55 14.38
C ASP A 15 -29.51 14.65 15.33
N ARG A 16 -30.81 14.60 15.67
CA ARG A 16 -31.46 15.62 16.50
C ARG A 16 -30.94 15.49 17.93
N ALA A 17 -30.07 16.41 18.35
CA ALA A 17 -29.56 16.45 19.71
C ALA A 17 -30.63 16.80 20.77
N PHE A 18 -31.74 17.42 20.36
CA PHE A 18 -32.83 17.82 21.24
C PHE A 18 -34.18 17.30 20.74
N HIS A 19 -34.89 16.60 21.62
CA HIS A 19 -36.29 16.25 21.42
C HIS A 19 -37.15 17.50 21.60
N ILE A 20 -38.15 17.67 20.74
CA ILE A 20 -39.12 18.75 20.86
C ILE A 20 -40.48 18.15 20.58
N ASP A 21 -41.38 18.26 21.56
CA ASP A 21 -42.77 17.85 21.45
C ASP A 21 -43.56 18.89 20.66
N GLU A 22 -43.67 18.65 19.34
CA GLU A 22 -44.23 19.60 18.37
C GLU A 22 -45.72 19.92 18.68
N ALA A 23 -46.46 18.96 19.25
CA ALA A 23 -47.88 19.09 19.58
C ALA A 23 -48.18 20.04 20.75
N GLU A 24 -47.31 20.13 21.77
CA GLU A 24 -47.52 21.03 22.92
C GLU A 24 -47.23 22.48 22.54
N CYS A 25 -46.20 22.69 21.72
CA CYS A 25 -45.73 24.01 21.32
C CYS A 25 -46.58 24.67 20.21
N GLU A 26 -47.31 23.91 19.39
CA GLU A 26 -48.19 24.46 18.34
C GLU A 26 -49.39 25.24 18.91
N SER A 27 -49.87 24.87 20.09
CA SER A 27 -51.05 25.47 20.71
C SER A 27 -50.86 26.89 21.26
N THR A 28 -49.60 27.30 21.50
CA THR A 28 -49.21 28.57 22.13
C THR A 28 -48.31 29.45 21.27
N PHE A 29 -48.09 29.06 20.01
CA PHE A 29 -47.13 29.72 19.12
C PHE A 29 -47.63 31.09 18.63
N ASP A 30 -47.08 32.16 19.20
CA ASP A 30 -47.22 33.53 18.67
C ASP A 30 -45.86 34.05 18.17
N PRO A 31 -45.67 34.23 16.83
CA PRO A 31 -44.40 34.70 16.27
C PRO A 31 -44.08 36.15 16.64
N SER A 32 -45.02 36.92 17.17
CA SER A 32 -44.85 38.34 17.50
C SER A 32 -44.30 38.60 18.92
N ILE A 33 -44.30 37.59 19.79
CA ILE A 33 -43.82 37.68 21.18
C ILE A 33 -42.51 36.90 21.29
N PRO A 34 -41.48 37.36 22.03
CA PRO A 34 -40.25 36.59 22.24
C PRO A 34 -40.51 35.24 22.92
N PRO A 35 -39.76 34.16 22.58
CA PRO A 35 -39.95 32.86 23.20
C PRO A 35 -39.55 32.91 24.68
N THR A 36 -40.33 32.22 25.51
CA THR A 36 -40.15 32.20 26.97
C THR A 36 -39.50 30.90 27.46
N SER A 37 -39.36 29.90 26.59
CA SER A 37 -38.74 28.61 26.87
C SER A 37 -37.81 28.14 25.74
N GLY A 38 -36.89 27.21 26.06
CA GLY A 38 -35.93 26.66 25.10
C GLY A 38 -36.57 25.79 24.00
N SER A 39 -37.62 25.03 24.31
CA SER A 39 -38.37 24.22 23.34
C SER A 39 -39.12 25.10 22.33
N GLU A 40 -39.76 26.17 22.81
CA GLU A 40 -40.44 27.16 21.97
C GLU A 40 -39.46 27.87 21.01
N TYR A 41 -38.28 28.22 21.52
CA TYR A 41 -37.21 28.78 20.69
C TYR A 41 -36.77 27.82 19.59
N LEU A 42 -36.50 26.55 19.92
CA LEU A 42 -36.05 25.56 18.92
C LEU A 42 -37.14 25.24 17.87
N MET A 43 -38.43 25.28 18.23
CA MET A 43 -39.53 25.18 17.26
C MET A 43 -39.53 26.35 16.27
N ARG A 44 -39.35 27.58 16.75
CA ARG A 44 -39.26 28.77 15.89
C ARG A 44 -38.10 28.65 14.91
N VAL A 45 -36.94 28.22 15.38
CA VAL A 45 -35.75 27.98 14.54
C VAL A 45 -36.01 26.88 13.50
N ARG A 46 -36.66 25.76 13.87
CA ARG A 46 -37.04 24.72 12.89
C ARG A 46 -37.94 25.28 11.80
N ARG A 47 -38.96 26.07 12.19
CA ARG A 47 -39.89 26.68 11.25
C ARG A 47 -39.21 27.71 10.36
N GLU A 48 -38.40 28.60 10.93
CA GLU A 48 -37.62 29.58 10.17
C GLU A 48 -36.67 28.88 9.17
N ALA A 49 -35.95 27.84 9.61
CA ALA A 49 -35.07 27.06 8.75
C ALA A 49 -35.82 26.33 7.63
N GLN A 50 -37.07 25.90 7.83
CA GLN A 50 -37.92 25.34 6.77
C GLN A 50 -38.29 26.37 5.69
N HIS A 51 -38.34 27.66 6.04
CA HIS A 51 -38.57 28.75 5.09
C HIS A 51 -37.29 29.21 4.39
N CYS A 52 -36.13 28.82 4.92
CA CYS A 52 -34.84 29.06 4.28
C CYS A 52 -34.55 27.97 3.22
N PRO A 53 -33.99 28.35 2.05
CA PRO A 53 -33.53 27.38 1.08
C PRO A 53 -32.42 26.50 1.67
N ARG A 54 -32.54 25.18 1.53
CA ARG A 54 -31.59 24.20 2.08
C ARG A 54 -30.17 24.35 1.54
N VAL A 55 -30.03 24.81 0.30
CA VAL A 55 -28.74 25.07 -0.35
C VAL A 55 -28.85 26.41 -1.06
N VAL A 56 -27.87 27.27 -0.85
CA VAL A 56 -27.70 28.53 -1.55
C VAL A 56 -26.34 28.53 -2.22
N VAL A 57 -26.27 29.06 -3.44
CA VAL A 57 -25.01 29.21 -4.19
C VAL A 57 -24.81 30.69 -4.43
N ALA A 58 -23.68 31.22 -3.96
CA ALA A 58 -23.27 32.58 -4.24
C ALA A 58 -22.47 32.65 -5.54
N ASP A 59 -22.77 33.61 -6.40
CA ASP A 59 -21.97 33.90 -7.59
C ASP A 59 -20.77 34.77 -7.20
N ILE A 60 -19.57 34.21 -7.31
CA ILE A 60 -18.31 34.85 -6.92
C ILE A 60 -17.40 34.83 -8.14
N ASP A 61 -16.79 35.97 -8.48
CA ASP A 61 -15.80 36.01 -9.56
C ASP A 61 -14.50 35.32 -9.13
N THR A 62 -14.29 34.11 -9.63
CA THR A 62 -13.12 33.27 -9.31
C THR A 62 -11.95 33.48 -10.27
N ARG A 63 -12.11 34.27 -11.34
CA ARG A 63 -11.07 34.50 -12.37
C ARG A 63 -9.71 34.94 -11.80
N PRO A 64 -9.62 35.83 -10.78
CA PRO A 64 -8.33 36.26 -10.23
C PRO A 64 -7.55 35.14 -9.52
N PHE A 65 -8.20 34.04 -9.16
CA PHE A 65 -7.61 32.94 -8.38
C PHE A 65 -7.14 31.76 -9.25
N LEU A 66 -7.54 31.72 -10.53
CA LEU A 66 -7.16 30.65 -11.45
C LEU A 66 -5.63 30.54 -11.62
N THR A 67 -4.93 31.68 -11.59
CA THR A 67 -3.45 31.73 -11.70
C THR A 67 -2.73 31.43 -10.39
N ARG A 68 -3.47 31.31 -9.27
CA ARG A 68 -2.94 31.06 -7.92
C ARG A 68 -3.18 29.64 -7.42
N GLN A 69 -3.69 28.76 -8.28
CA GLN A 69 -3.91 27.37 -7.90
C GLN A 69 -2.57 26.65 -7.71
N THR A 70 -2.39 26.02 -6.54
CA THR A 70 -1.21 25.20 -6.28
C THR A 70 -1.26 23.92 -7.11
N VAL A 71 -0.13 23.56 -7.72
CA VAL A 71 -0.02 22.30 -8.47
C VAL A 71 0.12 21.16 -7.48
N LYS A 72 -0.74 20.15 -7.60
CA LYS A 72 -0.53 18.87 -6.93
C LYS A 72 0.58 18.12 -7.66
N VAL A 73 1.79 18.15 -7.10
CA VAL A 73 2.90 17.34 -7.63
C VAL A 73 2.54 15.87 -7.44
N THR A 74 2.34 15.19 -8.56
CA THR A 74 2.25 13.73 -8.60
C THR A 74 3.57 13.22 -9.15
N GLU A 75 4.20 12.26 -8.47
CA GLU A 75 5.34 11.56 -9.05
C GLU A 75 4.93 10.98 -10.42
N PRO A 76 5.85 10.89 -11.40
CA PRO A 76 5.55 10.31 -12.69
C PRO A 76 4.87 8.95 -12.49
N GLY A 77 3.58 8.89 -12.86
CA GLY A 77 2.79 7.67 -12.76
C GLY A 77 3.24 6.71 -13.84
N GLY A 78 3.55 5.46 -13.46
CA GLY A 78 3.86 4.40 -14.41
C GLY A 78 5.31 3.90 -14.39
N LEU A 79 5.58 2.98 -15.31
CA LEU A 79 6.91 2.47 -15.61
C LEU A 79 7.57 3.32 -16.71
N LEU A 80 8.90 3.29 -16.78
CA LEU A 80 9.61 3.90 -17.90
C LEU A 80 9.27 3.17 -19.21
N PRO A 81 9.08 3.93 -20.32
CA PRO A 81 8.80 3.34 -21.61
C PRO A 81 10.05 2.58 -22.10
N VAL A 82 9.87 1.31 -22.46
CA VAL A 82 10.91 0.47 -23.06
C VAL A 82 10.43 -0.15 -24.38
N PRO A 83 11.33 -0.47 -25.31
CA PRO A 83 10.97 -1.16 -26.56
C PRO A 83 10.23 -2.47 -26.30
N ALA A 84 9.39 -2.89 -27.25
CA ALA A 84 8.59 -4.11 -27.11
C ALA A 84 9.44 -5.38 -26.88
N SER A 85 10.68 -5.41 -27.37
CA SER A 85 11.64 -6.51 -27.15
C SER A 85 12.06 -6.70 -25.70
N PHE A 86 11.91 -5.67 -24.86
CA PHE A 86 12.24 -5.72 -23.43
C PHE A 86 11.03 -6.06 -22.55
N LYS A 87 9.82 -6.06 -23.12
CA LYS A 87 8.58 -6.38 -22.39
C LYS A 87 8.29 -7.87 -22.44
N ALA A 88 7.78 -8.41 -21.34
CA ALA A 88 7.34 -9.80 -21.31
C ALA A 88 6.02 -9.98 -22.08
N PRO A 89 5.87 -11.01 -22.95
CA PRO A 89 4.63 -11.28 -23.65
C PRO A 89 3.45 -11.57 -22.72
N MET A 90 2.25 -11.18 -23.14
CA MET A 90 1.01 -11.36 -22.36
C MET A 90 0.74 -12.79 -21.90
N ALA A 91 0.99 -13.78 -22.76
CA ALA A 91 0.81 -15.19 -22.42
C ALA A 91 1.76 -15.63 -21.31
N TRP A 92 3.02 -15.20 -21.38
CA TRP A 92 4.02 -15.43 -20.34
C TRP A 92 3.61 -14.78 -19.02
N GLN A 93 3.19 -13.51 -19.05
CA GLN A 93 2.73 -12.80 -17.85
C GLN A 93 1.58 -13.55 -17.14
N ARG A 94 0.60 -14.04 -17.89
CA ARG A 94 -0.53 -14.81 -17.34
C ARG A 94 -0.06 -16.13 -16.73
N LEU A 95 0.85 -16.84 -17.40
CA LEU A 95 1.43 -18.08 -16.89
C LEU A 95 2.15 -17.86 -15.56
N GLN A 96 3.04 -16.85 -15.49
CA GLN A 96 3.79 -16.56 -14.26
C GLN A 96 2.88 -16.19 -13.09
N VAL A 97 1.83 -15.41 -13.34
CA VAL A 97 0.83 -15.05 -12.31
C VAL A 97 0.11 -16.30 -11.79
N ALA A 98 -0.25 -17.24 -12.68
CA ALA A 98 -0.90 -18.49 -12.30
C ALA A 98 0.05 -19.41 -11.49
N GLU A 99 1.29 -19.58 -11.94
CA GLU A 99 2.31 -20.36 -11.23
C GLU A 99 2.61 -19.77 -9.85
N PHE A 100 2.73 -18.44 -9.77
CA PHE A 100 2.94 -17.74 -8.50
C PHE A 100 1.76 -17.94 -7.54
N ALA A 101 0.52 -17.91 -8.05
CA ALA A 101 -0.66 -18.19 -7.26
C ALA A 101 -0.63 -19.62 -6.66
N ALA A 102 -0.31 -20.61 -7.48
CA ALA A 102 -0.20 -22.01 -7.06
C ALA A 102 0.94 -22.20 -6.03
N MET A 103 2.08 -21.55 -6.23
CA MET A 103 3.19 -21.57 -5.28
C MET A 103 2.79 -20.94 -3.93
N ARG A 104 2.10 -19.79 -3.92
CA ARG A 104 1.59 -19.18 -2.68
C ARG A 104 0.60 -20.10 -1.95
N GLN A 105 -0.27 -20.80 -2.67
CA GLN A 105 -1.18 -21.78 -2.05
C GLN A 105 -0.41 -22.90 -1.34
N LYS A 106 0.61 -23.47 -1.99
CA LYS A 106 1.49 -24.48 -1.37
C LYS A 106 2.20 -23.93 -0.12
N LEU A 107 2.70 -22.70 -0.20
CA LEU A 107 3.37 -22.03 0.92
C LEU A 107 2.42 -21.82 2.12
N ILE A 108 1.18 -21.41 1.88
CA ILE A 108 0.16 -21.25 2.91
C ILE A 108 -0.14 -22.60 3.59
N GLN A 109 -0.29 -23.67 2.81
CA GLN A 109 -0.49 -25.03 3.34
C GLN A 109 0.69 -25.46 4.20
N LEU A 110 1.92 -25.24 3.74
CA LEU A 110 3.13 -25.56 4.49
C LEU A 110 3.21 -24.79 5.81
N LYS A 111 2.94 -23.47 5.80
CA LYS A 111 2.87 -22.66 7.02
C LYS A 111 1.81 -23.17 8.00
N ALA A 112 0.65 -23.60 7.49
CA ALA A 112 -0.40 -24.19 8.33
C ALA A 112 0.05 -25.52 8.98
N LEU A 113 0.73 -26.40 8.22
CA LEU A 113 1.26 -27.65 8.76
C LEU A 113 2.35 -27.45 9.81
N VAL A 114 3.23 -26.48 9.60
CA VAL A 114 4.27 -26.08 10.58
C VAL A 114 3.61 -25.53 11.85
N ARG A 115 2.61 -24.65 11.73
CA ARG A 115 1.86 -24.14 12.89
C ARG A 115 1.12 -25.23 13.65
N GLN A 116 0.60 -26.25 12.96
CA GLN A 116 -0.05 -27.42 13.55
C GLN A 116 0.93 -28.44 14.15
N LYS A 117 2.25 -28.16 14.13
CA LYS A 117 3.32 -29.08 14.57
C LYS A 117 3.29 -30.45 13.88
N LYS A 118 2.66 -30.56 12.71
CA LYS A 118 2.64 -31.79 11.90
C LYS A 118 3.98 -32.04 11.21
N ILE A 119 4.77 -30.97 11.05
CA ILE A 119 6.14 -31.01 10.55
C ILE A 119 7.03 -30.45 11.67
N ASN A 120 7.96 -31.27 12.17
CA ASN A 120 8.91 -30.85 13.19
C ASN A 120 10.11 -30.18 12.52
N VAL A 121 10.10 -28.85 12.47
CA VAL A 121 11.24 -28.04 12.00
C VAL A 121 11.64 -27.12 13.14
N GLN A 122 12.93 -27.11 13.49
CA GLN A 122 13.44 -26.15 14.47
C GLN A 122 13.30 -24.73 13.90
N ALA A 123 12.78 -23.81 14.70
CA ALA A 123 12.69 -22.42 14.30
C ALA A 123 14.11 -21.86 14.11
N PRO A 124 14.45 -21.30 12.94
CA PRO A 124 15.74 -20.66 12.76
C PRO A 124 15.86 -19.44 13.67
N ASN A 125 17.10 -19.12 14.07
CA ASN A 125 17.38 -17.87 14.78
C ASN A 125 17.32 -16.70 13.78
N LEU A 126 16.16 -16.08 13.64
CA LEU A 126 15.94 -14.98 12.72
C LEU A 126 16.26 -13.64 13.40
N PRO A 127 16.85 -12.68 12.66
CA PRO A 127 17.04 -11.34 13.17
C PRO A 127 15.71 -10.67 13.55
N GLN A 128 15.80 -9.67 14.43
CA GLN A 128 14.65 -8.83 14.72
C GLN A 128 14.24 -8.05 13.48
N ALA A 129 12.95 -7.71 13.36
CA ALA A 129 12.45 -7.04 12.17
C ALA A 129 13.12 -5.68 11.88
N LYS A 130 13.55 -4.95 12.93
CA LYS A 130 14.22 -3.65 12.83
C LYS A 130 15.73 -3.75 12.57
N ASP A 131 16.29 -4.95 12.54
CA ASP A 131 17.73 -5.19 12.50
C ASP A 131 18.22 -5.31 11.05
N ALA A 132 18.26 -4.17 10.35
CA ALA A 132 18.65 -4.11 8.94
C ALA A 132 20.04 -4.71 8.68
N GLU A 133 20.98 -4.55 9.61
CA GLU A 133 22.36 -5.01 9.45
C GLU A 133 22.43 -6.54 9.47
N ASN A 134 21.79 -7.20 10.43
CA ASN A 134 21.80 -8.66 10.49
C ASN A 134 20.94 -9.30 9.39
N TRP A 135 19.87 -8.64 8.94
CA TRP A 135 19.17 -9.06 7.72
C TRP A 135 20.04 -8.96 6.48
N CYS A 136 20.83 -7.88 6.34
CA CYS A 136 21.78 -7.72 5.24
C CYS A 136 22.84 -8.81 5.28
N ARG A 137 23.41 -9.09 6.46
CA ARG A 137 24.35 -10.21 6.66
C ARG A 137 23.74 -11.56 6.30
N LEU A 138 22.51 -11.82 6.72
CA LEU A 138 21.83 -13.08 6.41
C LEU A 138 21.61 -13.25 4.91
N CYS A 139 21.17 -12.21 4.20
CA CYS A 139 20.78 -12.29 2.80
C CYS A 139 21.98 -12.24 1.84
N PHE A 140 23.01 -11.47 2.18
CA PHE A 140 24.15 -11.16 1.29
C PHE A 140 25.52 -11.55 1.86
N GLY A 141 25.63 -11.94 3.13
CA GLY A 141 26.89 -12.29 3.77
C GLY A 141 27.59 -11.08 4.38
N LYS A 142 28.47 -10.41 3.62
CA LYS A 142 29.20 -9.22 4.11
C LYS A 142 28.40 -7.94 3.91
N VAL A 143 28.50 -7.06 4.91
CA VAL A 143 27.85 -5.74 4.93
C VAL A 143 28.92 -4.66 4.86
N LYS A 144 28.74 -3.70 3.96
CA LYS A 144 29.48 -2.44 3.93
C LYS A 144 28.58 -1.35 4.53
N LEU A 145 29.12 -0.56 5.45
CA LEU A 145 28.46 0.69 5.85
C LEU A 145 28.75 1.73 4.76
N LYS A 146 27.71 2.28 4.12
CA LYS A 146 27.86 3.51 3.33
C LYS A 146 27.37 4.67 4.19
N SER A 147 28.27 5.57 4.60
CA SER A 147 27.87 6.90 5.08
C SER A 147 27.50 7.73 3.86
N LEU A 148 26.23 8.12 3.75
CA LEU A 148 25.85 9.26 2.92
C LEU A 148 26.27 10.53 3.67
N GLU A 149 26.75 11.54 2.95
CA GLU A 149 27.25 12.84 3.44
C GLU A 149 26.29 13.58 4.42
N PRO A 150 26.75 14.60 5.17
CA PRO A 150 26.38 14.81 6.57
C PRO A 150 25.07 15.60 6.73
N MET A 151 23.91 14.96 6.55
CA MET A 151 22.63 15.54 7.01
C MET A 151 21.68 14.55 7.70
N THR A 152 22.04 13.28 7.83
CA THR A 152 21.27 12.28 8.60
C THR A 152 22.22 11.28 9.27
N GLU A 153 22.17 11.15 10.60
CA GLU A 153 23.03 10.25 11.41
C GLU A 153 22.73 8.74 11.24
N GLU A 154 21.83 8.34 10.35
CA GLU A 154 21.48 6.93 10.16
C GLU A 154 22.27 6.30 9.00
N ALA A 155 23.33 5.57 9.33
CA ALA A 155 24.09 4.80 8.36
C ALA A 155 23.26 3.60 7.85
N ILE A 156 23.05 3.52 6.54
CA ILE A 156 22.33 2.39 5.93
C ILE A 156 23.33 1.24 5.72
N PRO A 157 23.07 0.04 6.26
CA PRO A 157 23.87 -1.14 5.93
C PRO A 157 23.63 -1.51 4.46
N VAL A 158 24.68 -1.63 3.66
CA VAL A 158 24.60 -1.89 2.22
C VAL A 158 25.27 -3.25 1.93
N PRO A 159 24.70 -4.10 1.04
CA PRO A 159 25.32 -5.35 0.65
C PRO A 159 26.71 -5.13 0.04
N ASP A 160 27.69 -5.96 0.42
CA ASP A 160 28.93 -6.09 -0.34
C ASP A 160 28.72 -7.08 -1.50
N ILE A 161 28.77 -6.59 -2.74
CA ILE A 161 28.44 -7.38 -3.95
C ILE A 161 29.62 -8.27 -4.42
N ASN A 162 30.72 -8.37 -3.65
CA ASN A 162 31.82 -9.26 -4.00
C ASN A 162 31.34 -10.73 -4.00
N GLU A 163 31.50 -11.43 -5.13
CA GLU A 163 30.87 -12.73 -5.41
C GLU A 163 31.39 -13.91 -4.56
N ASP A 164 32.44 -13.69 -3.75
CA ASP A 164 33.23 -14.77 -3.13
C ASP A 164 32.74 -15.26 -1.75
N GLU A 165 31.71 -14.65 -1.14
CA GLU A 165 31.12 -15.15 0.11
C GLU A 165 29.57 -15.22 0.05
N ASP A 166 29.04 -16.40 0.38
CA ASP A 166 27.64 -16.75 0.14
C ASP A 166 26.70 -16.36 1.29
N GLY A 167 25.95 -15.28 1.09
CA GLY A 167 24.70 -15.03 1.82
C GLY A 167 23.73 -16.20 1.72
N THR A 168 22.87 -16.37 2.71
CA THR A 168 21.92 -17.49 2.77
C THR A 168 20.78 -17.26 1.78
N PRO A 169 20.44 -18.24 0.92
CA PRO A 169 19.28 -18.10 0.03
C PRO A 169 17.96 -18.09 0.83
N PRO A 170 16.84 -17.60 0.25
CA PRO A 170 15.53 -17.59 0.89
C PRO A 170 14.95 -19.01 0.97
N LEU A 171 15.51 -19.83 1.84
CA LEU A 171 15.07 -21.20 2.06
C LEU A 171 13.67 -21.21 2.67
N LEU A 172 12.90 -22.24 2.32
CA LEU A 172 11.55 -22.42 2.86
C LEU A 172 11.53 -22.40 4.40
N HIS A 173 12.55 -22.98 5.04
CA HIS A 173 12.66 -22.98 6.50
C HIS A 173 12.78 -21.56 7.09
N ILE A 174 13.41 -20.62 6.39
CA ILE A 174 13.55 -19.22 6.82
C ILE A 174 12.22 -18.51 6.61
N VAL A 175 11.77 -18.48 5.36
CA VAL A 175 10.63 -17.66 4.96
C VAL A 175 9.30 -18.14 5.55
N ALA A 176 9.17 -19.45 5.83
CA ALA A 176 8.00 -20.00 6.49
C ALA A 176 7.86 -19.51 7.94
N HIS A 177 8.98 -19.22 8.62
CA HIS A 177 9.02 -18.76 10.01
C HIS A 177 9.02 -17.23 10.16
N MET A 178 9.09 -16.48 9.07
CA MET A 178 8.99 -15.02 9.11
C MET A 178 7.56 -14.58 9.47
N SER A 179 7.47 -13.67 10.44
CA SER A 179 6.26 -12.91 10.73
C SER A 179 5.94 -11.91 9.62
N GLN A 180 4.68 -11.45 9.53
CA GLN A 180 4.30 -10.47 8.51
C GLN A 180 5.06 -9.14 8.65
N HIS A 181 5.34 -8.72 9.89
CA HIS A 181 6.16 -7.55 10.18
C HIS A 181 7.59 -7.73 9.64
N GLN A 182 8.22 -8.88 9.88
CA GLN A 182 9.55 -9.17 9.32
C GLN A 182 9.53 -9.19 7.78
N VAL A 183 8.54 -9.81 7.14
CA VAL A 183 8.45 -9.84 5.66
C VAL A 183 8.40 -8.42 5.10
N THR A 184 7.64 -7.54 5.73
CA THR A 184 7.45 -6.16 5.30
C THR A 184 8.72 -5.33 5.51
N SER A 185 9.34 -5.39 6.70
CA SER A 185 10.60 -4.69 6.98
C SER A 185 11.74 -5.17 6.09
N VAL A 186 11.84 -6.48 5.85
CA VAL A 186 12.88 -7.04 4.97
C VAL A 186 12.64 -6.64 3.51
N LEU A 187 11.38 -6.59 3.06
CA LEU A 187 11.05 -6.06 1.73
C LEU A 187 11.49 -4.60 1.58
N GLU A 188 11.20 -3.75 2.57
CA GLU A 188 11.66 -2.36 2.61
C GLU A 188 13.19 -2.27 2.53
N TYR A 189 13.92 -3.05 3.34
CA TYR A 189 15.38 -3.08 3.30
C TYR A 189 15.90 -3.48 1.93
N HIS A 190 15.34 -4.52 1.31
CA HIS A 190 15.73 -4.92 -0.04
C HIS A 190 15.44 -3.85 -1.09
N VAL A 191 14.36 -3.09 -0.97
CA VAL A 191 14.07 -1.96 -1.87
C VAL A 191 15.13 -0.86 -1.71
N ASN A 192 15.48 -0.51 -0.47
CA ASN A 192 16.52 0.48 -0.20
C ASN A 192 17.92 0.01 -0.67
N TRP A 193 18.25 -1.27 -0.48
CA TRP A 193 19.51 -1.83 -0.98
C TRP A 193 19.56 -1.86 -2.50
N LEU A 194 18.45 -2.18 -3.17
CA LEU A 194 18.37 -2.18 -4.63
C LEU A 194 18.75 -0.82 -5.22
N GLU A 195 18.32 0.26 -4.58
CA GLU A 195 18.65 1.62 -5.01
C GLU A 195 20.14 1.95 -4.81
N ALA A 196 20.78 1.40 -3.78
CA ALA A 196 22.17 1.70 -3.43
C ALA A 196 23.21 0.80 -4.13
N THR A 197 22.85 -0.43 -4.52
CA THR A 197 23.77 -1.42 -5.12
C THR A 197 23.40 -1.87 -6.52
N GLY A 198 22.17 -1.62 -6.97
CA GLY A 198 21.64 -2.21 -8.19
C GLY A 198 21.12 -3.65 -7.99
N PHE A 199 20.61 -4.23 -9.07
CA PHE A 199 19.92 -5.52 -9.04
C PHE A 199 20.90 -6.70 -9.13
N THR A 200 20.73 -7.69 -8.26
CA THR A 200 21.46 -8.96 -8.30
C THR A 200 20.50 -10.13 -8.34
N ARG A 201 20.92 -11.26 -8.91
CA ARG A 201 20.09 -12.49 -8.93
C ARG A 201 19.77 -13.00 -7.52
N LYS A 202 20.72 -12.86 -6.58
CA LYS A 202 20.52 -13.20 -5.17
C LYS A 202 19.37 -12.38 -4.58
N GLN A 203 19.35 -11.07 -4.84
CA GLN A 203 18.27 -10.17 -4.43
C GLN A 203 16.94 -10.48 -5.12
N GLY A 204 16.95 -10.83 -6.41
CA GLY A 204 15.75 -11.26 -7.15
C GLY A 204 15.05 -12.48 -6.52
N ARG A 205 15.83 -13.47 -6.06
CA ARG A 205 15.29 -14.64 -5.33
C ARG A 205 14.64 -14.22 -4.01
N TRP A 206 15.27 -13.32 -3.27
CA TRP A 206 14.71 -12.78 -2.03
C TRP A 206 13.42 -11.99 -2.28
N PHE A 207 13.38 -11.11 -3.28
CA PHE A 207 12.15 -10.42 -3.67
C PHE A 207 11.02 -11.41 -3.99
N TYR A 208 11.28 -12.41 -4.83
CA TYR A 208 10.27 -13.41 -5.16
C TYR A 208 9.74 -14.14 -3.93
N ALA A 209 10.63 -14.54 -3.01
CA ALA A 209 10.25 -15.21 -1.78
C ALA A 209 9.49 -14.30 -0.81
N LEU A 210 9.88 -13.03 -0.66
CA LEU A 210 9.18 -12.05 0.17
C LEU A 210 7.78 -11.75 -0.38
N LEU A 211 7.66 -11.54 -1.69
CA LEU A 211 6.38 -11.39 -2.39
C LEU A 211 5.48 -12.62 -2.16
N ALA A 212 6.04 -13.83 -2.23
CA ALA A 212 5.28 -15.05 -1.95
C ALA A 212 4.70 -15.07 -0.52
N ASN A 213 5.45 -14.52 0.43
CA ASN A 213 5.11 -14.50 1.86
C ASN A 213 4.25 -13.32 2.28
N LEU A 214 4.13 -12.28 1.46
CA LEU A 214 3.33 -11.10 1.72
C LEU A 214 1.85 -11.49 1.80
N GLN A 215 1.16 -11.18 2.91
CA GLN A 215 -0.25 -11.54 3.12
C GLN A 215 -1.20 -10.53 2.48
N LYS A 216 -2.40 -10.98 2.09
CA LYS A 216 -3.51 -10.12 1.65
C LYS A 216 -4.54 -10.02 2.79
N PRO A 217 -5.24 -8.89 2.99
CA PRO A 217 -5.16 -7.64 2.22
C PRO A 217 -3.84 -6.89 2.44
N LEU A 218 -3.35 -6.22 1.40
CA LEU A 218 -2.14 -5.40 1.48
C LEU A 218 -2.44 -4.11 2.24
N THR A 219 -1.49 -3.66 3.05
CA THR A 219 -1.55 -2.33 3.64
C THR A 219 -1.19 -1.27 2.59
N PRO A 220 -1.60 0.01 2.78
CA PRO A 220 -1.17 1.10 1.90
C PRO A 220 0.35 1.24 1.81
N GLU A 221 1.06 0.95 2.90
CA GLU A 221 2.52 0.95 2.97
C GLU A 221 3.12 -0.17 2.09
N ASP A 222 2.59 -1.40 2.18
CA ASP A 222 3.00 -2.51 1.30
C ASP A 222 2.84 -2.12 -0.17
N CYS A 223 1.69 -1.54 -0.52
CA CYS A 223 1.44 -1.06 -1.87
C CYS A 223 2.49 -0.02 -2.30
N SER A 224 2.84 0.93 -1.43
CA SER A 224 3.87 1.93 -1.71
C SER A 224 5.24 1.28 -2.00
N TRP A 225 5.67 0.33 -1.16
CA TRP A 225 6.94 -0.38 -1.34
C TRP A 225 6.97 -1.22 -2.62
N LEU A 226 5.88 -1.92 -2.95
CA LEU A 226 5.75 -2.67 -4.20
C LEU A 226 5.83 -1.73 -5.42
N ARG A 227 5.18 -0.57 -5.37
CA ARG A 227 5.23 0.41 -6.46
C ARG A 227 6.64 0.99 -6.63
N ARG A 228 7.33 1.31 -5.53
CA ARG A 228 8.73 1.76 -5.56
C ARG A 228 9.63 0.68 -6.16
N LEU A 229 9.46 -0.57 -5.75
CA LEU A 229 10.20 -1.71 -6.33
C LEU A 229 9.99 -1.83 -7.84
N ALA A 230 8.74 -1.80 -8.32
CA ALA A 230 8.44 -1.91 -9.74
C ALA A 230 9.06 -0.75 -10.57
N ARG A 231 9.04 0.48 -10.02
CA ARG A 231 9.71 1.64 -10.65
C ARG A 231 11.22 1.46 -10.71
N LEU A 232 11.86 1.02 -9.62
CA LEU A 232 13.30 0.73 -9.62
C LEU A 232 13.65 -0.38 -10.61
N CYS A 233 12.87 -1.47 -10.64
CA CYS A 233 13.05 -2.52 -11.64
C CYS A 233 12.88 -2.01 -13.07
N SER A 234 11.94 -1.09 -13.31
CA SER A 234 11.78 -0.46 -14.62
C SER A 234 12.94 0.46 -14.99
N ASN A 235 13.50 1.19 -14.02
CA ASN A 235 14.67 2.04 -14.24
C ASN A 235 15.89 1.20 -14.63
N ILE A 236 16.13 0.11 -13.90
CA ILE A 236 17.23 -0.82 -14.19
C ILE A 236 17.00 -1.52 -15.52
N ARG A 237 15.75 -1.92 -15.83
CA ARG A 237 15.40 -2.50 -17.13
C ARG A 237 15.67 -1.54 -18.28
N ALA A 238 15.40 -0.25 -18.11
CA ALA A 238 15.64 0.77 -19.12
C ALA A 238 17.13 1.06 -19.34
N SER A 239 18.00 0.75 -18.37
CA SER A 239 19.46 0.86 -18.53
C SER A 239 20.12 -0.37 -19.16
N LEU A 240 19.38 -1.45 -19.44
CA LEU A 240 19.94 -2.65 -20.07
C LEU A 240 20.18 -2.43 -21.57
N GLU A 241 21.37 -2.81 -22.05
CA GLU A 241 21.75 -2.64 -23.46
C GLU A 241 21.17 -3.73 -24.37
N SER A 242 20.96 -4.95 -23.84
CA SER A 242 20.61 -6.12 -24.62
C SER A 242 19.35 -6.83 -24.12
N PRO A 243 18.43 -7.26 -25.03
CA PRO A 243 17.26 -8.04 -24.66
C PRO A 243 17.59 -9.50 -24.30
N GLN A 244 18.84 -9.95 -24.48
CA GLN A 244 19.31 -11.26 -24.03
C GLN A 244 19.89 -11.26 -22.61
N ASP A 245 19.89 -10.11 -21.93
CA ASP A 245 20.38 -10.03 -20.56
C ASP A 245 19.58 -10.97 -19.65
N PRO A 246 20.24 -11.87 -18.90
CA PRO A 246 19.54 -12.76 -17.99
C PRO A 246 18.72 -12.05 -16.90
N GLN A 247 19.11 -10.84 -16.50
CA GLN A 247 18.41 -10.03 -15.51
C GLN A 247 17.08 -9.51 -16.02
N LEU A 248 16.92 -9.34 -17.34
CA LEU A 248 15.69 -8.83 -17.94
C LEU A 248 14.46 -9.67 -17.56
N ASN A 249 14.59 -10.99 -17.60
CA ASN A 249 13.51 -11.91 -17.24
C ASN A 249 13.15 -11.82 -15.75
N GLU A 250 14.14 -11.63 -14.88
CA GLU A 250 13.94 -11.50 -13.44
C GLU A 250 13.23 -10.17 -13.10
N LEU A 251 13.63 -9.06 -13.73
CA LEU A 251 12.99 -7.75 -13.60
C LEU A 251 11.54 -7.79 -14.12
N ASN A 252 11.33 -8.37 -15.29
CA ASN A 252 10.00 -8.52 -15.88
C ASN A 252 9.08 -9.41 -15.03
N LEU A 253 9.61 -10.45 -14.38
CA LEU A 253 8.85 -11.28 -13.45
C LEU A 253 8.37 -10.44 -12.26
N ILE A 254 9.26 -9.70 -11.61
CA ILE A 254 8.92 -8.87 -10.44
C ILE A 254 7.85 -7.83 -10.81
N ILE A 255 8.06 -7.09 -11.91
CA ILE A 255 7.10 -6.11 -12.42
C ILE A 255 5.74 -6.76 -12.71
N CYS A 256 5.74 -7.91 -13.39
CA CYS A 256 4.52 -8.64 -13.72
C CYS A 256 3.74 -9.06 -12.47
N LEU A 257 4.41 -9.57 -11.44
CA LEU A 257 3.78 -9.97 -10.19
C LEU A 257 3.18 -8.76 -9.46
N ILE A 258 3.92 -7.65 -9.35
CA ILE A 258 3.43 -6.42 -8.71
C ILE A 258 2.19 -5.89 -9.45
N ALA A 259 2.29 -5.76 -10.77
CA ALA A 259 1.22 -5.15 -11.55
C ALA A 259 -0.05 -6.01 -11.64
N ARG A 260 0.09 -7.34 -11.76
CA ARG A 260 -1.04 -8.23 -12.02
C ARG A 260 -1.49 -9.03 -10.82
N TYR A 261 -0.56 -9.59 -10.05
CA TYR A 261 -0.91 -10.41 -8.89
C TYR A 261 -1.31 -9.57 -7.68
N PHE A 262 -0.61 -8.45 -7.46
CA PHE A 262 -0.91 -7.47 -6.41
C PHE A 262 -1.73 -6.27 -6.90
N GLU A 263 -2.28 -6.39 -8.12
CA GLU A 263 -3.32 -5.51 -8.67
C GLU A 263 -2.90 -4.04 -8.87
N GLN A 264 -1.58 -3.75 -8.92
CA GLN A 264 -1.03 -2.44 -9.27
C GLN A 264 -1.06 -2.21 -10.79
N ARG A 265 -2.25 -2.27 -11.40
CA ARG A 265 -2.42 -2.39 -12.87
C ARG A 265 -1.89 -1.19 -13.66
N ASP A 266 -1.79 -0.02 -13.04
CA ASP A 266 -1.19 1.18 -13.63
C ASP A 266 0.32 1.02 -13.91
N LEU A 267 0.95 0.01 -13.30
CA LEU A 267 2.34 -0.38 -13.51
C LEU A 267 2.50 -1.59 -14.43
N ALA A 268 1.45 -2.02 -15.15
CA ALA A 268 1.55 -3.17 -16.03
C ALA A 268 2.23 -2.82 -17.36
N ASP A 269 3.13 -3.68 -17.82
CA ASP A 269 3.59 -3.64 -19.22
C ASP A 269 2.41 -3.95 -20.15
N SER A 270 2.08 -2.96 -20.98
CA SER A 270 1.14 -3.07 -22.11
C SER A 270 1.85 -3.53 -23.37
#